data_AF-A0A5D3JAP5-F1
#
_entry.id   AF-A0A5D3JAP5-F1
#
_cell.length_a   1.000
_cell.length_b   1.000
_cell.length_c   1.000
_cell.angle_alpha   90.00
_cell.angle_beta   90.00
_cell.angle_gamma   90.00
#
_symmetry.space_group_name_H-M   'P 1'
#
loop_
_entity.id
_entity.type
_entity.pdbx_description
1 polymer ?
#
loop_
_entity_poly.entity_id
_entity_poly.type
_entity_poly.pdbx_seq_one_letter_code
_entity_poly.pdbx_strand_id
1 'polypeptide(L)' 'MLPRHRQILEYVRQHGDASVDALARVLGVTTQTIRRDIRQLEDERLLARYH' A
#
# COMPACT_ATOMS: atom_id res chain seq x y z
N MET A 1 0.57 8.99 -10.67
CA MET A 1 1.04 8.20 -9.50
C MET A 1 1.12 9.11 -8.29
N LEU A 2 0.37 8.83 -7.21
CA LEU A 2 0.39 9.65 -5.99
C LEU A 2 1.69 9.40 -5.18
N PRO A 3 2.23 10.40 -4.45
CA PRO A 3 3.44 10.22 -3.65
C PRO A 3 3.33 9.13 -2.57
N ARG A 4 2.11 8.86 -2.08
CA ARG A 4 1.84 7.76 -1.14
C ARG A 4 1.88 6.38 -1.80
N HIS A 5 1.45 6.26 -3.05
CA HIS A 5 1.45 4.99 -3.77
C HIS A 5 2.86 4.47 -3.97
N ARG A 6 3.77 5.40 -4.30
CA ARG A 6 5.19 5.09 -4.38
C ARG A 6 5.74 4.61 -3.04
N GLN A 7 5.39 5.26 -1.93
CA GLN A 7 5.82 4.84 -0.59
C GLN A 7 5.26 3.46 -0.21
N ILE A 8 4.00 3.16 -0.55
CA ILE A 8 3.40 1.83 -0.34
C ILE A 8 4.17 0.77 -1.12
N LEU A 9 4.44 1.00 -2.41
CA LEU A 9 5.19 0.06 -3.25
C LEU A 9 6.63 -0.12 -2.75
N GLU A 10 7.28 0.95 -2.32
CA GLU A 10 8.64 0.88 -1.79
C GLU A 10 8.68 0.10 -0.49
N TYR A 11 7.72 0.34 0.42
CA TYR A 11 7.60 -0.38 1.67
C TYR A 11 7.38 -1.87 1.44
N VAL A 12 6.42 -2.23 0.57
CA VAL A 12 6.16 -3.63 0.17
C VAL A 12 7.39 -4.26 -0.46
N ARG A 13 8.10 -3.55 -1.34
CA ARG A 13 9.33 -4.06 -1.96
C ARG A 13 10.45 -4.31 -0.96
N GLN A 14 10.57 -3.47 0.07
CA GLN A 14 11.60 -3.59 1.10
C GLN A 14 11.28 -4.69 2.13
N HIS A 15 10.01 -4.84 2.50
CA HIS A 15 9.58 -5.77 3.57
C HIS A 15 9.02 -7.10 3.04
N GLY A 16 8.78 -7.21 1.72
CA GLY A 16 8.21 -8.40 1.08
C GLY A 16 6.68 -8.43 1.22
N ASP A 17 6.18 -8.45 2.46
CA ASP A 17 4.76 -8.32 2.77
C ASP A 17 4.49 -7.02 3.54
N ALA A 18 3.31 -6.45 3.32
CA ALA A 18 2.87 -5.28 4.06
C ALA A 18 1.39 -5.40 4.39
N SER A 19 1.10 -5.45 5.69
CA SER A 19 -0.27 -5.35 6.17
C SER A 19 -0.81 -3.93 6.03
N VAL A 20 -2.10 -3.81 5.71
CA VAL A 20 -2.83 -2.53 5.66
C VAL A 20 -2.65 -1.72 6.95
N ASP A 21 -2.66 -2.39 8.11
CA ASP A 21 -2.49 -1.75 9.42
C ASP A 21 -1.07 -1.19 9.61
N ALA A 22 -0.05 -1.94 9.17
CA ALA A 22 1.34 -1.49 9.24
C ALA A 22 1.57 -0.27 8.36
N LEU A 23 1.11 -0.32 7.10
CA LEU A 23 1.17 0.82 6.17
C LEU A 23 0.43 2.04 6.70
N ALA A 24 -0.73 1.84 7.33
CA ALA A 24 -1.51 2.93 7.92
C ALA A 24 -0.73 3.63 9.05
N ARG A 25 -0.09 2.85 9.93
CA ARG A 25 0.76 3.39 11.01
C ARG A 25 1.99 4.10 10.46
N VAL A 26 2.71 3.49 9.53
CA VAL A 26 3.96 4.04 8.95
C VAL A 26 3.69 5.33 8.18
N LEU A 27 2.60 5.37 7.41
CA LEU A 27 2.23 6.53 6.58
C LEU A 27 1.38 7.56 7.34
N GLY A 28 1.02 7.30 8.60
CA GLY A 28 0.21 8.20 9.42
C GLY A 28 -1.21 8.42 8.88
N VAL A 29 -1.77 7.45 8.17
CA VAL A 29 -3.11 7.55 7.57
C VAL A 29 -4.03 6.45 8.11
N THR A 30 -5.32 6.56 7.81
CA THR A 30 -6.27 5.52 8.23
C THR A 30 -6.12 4.25 7.38
N THR A 31 -6.47 3.10 7.96
CA THR A 31 -6.53 1.82 7.23
C THR A 31 -7.47 1.88 6.03
N GLN A 32 -8.55 2.66 6.10
CA GLN A 32 -9.47 2.87 4.97
C GLN A 32 -8.78 3.57 3.79
N THR A 33 -7.91 4.54 4.07
CA THR A 33 -7.10 5.23 3.06
C THR A 33 -6.17 4.24 2.37
N ILE A 34 -5.41 3.45 3.14
CA ILE A 34 -4.52 2.42 2.59
C ILE A 34 -5.29 1.39 1.77
N ARG A 35 -6.47 0.93 2.22
CA ARG A 35 -7.29 -0.01 1.44
C ARG A 35 -7.68 0.56 0.08
N ARG A 36 -8.05 1.85 0.00
CA ARG A 36 -8.35 2.50 -1.28
C ARG A 36 -7.12 2.60 -2.17
N ASP A 37 -5.98 2.97 -1.58
CA ASP A 37 -4.72 3.11 -2.29
C ASP A 37 -4.20 1.76 -2.83
N ILE A 38 -4.24 0.70 -2.02
CA ILE A 38 -3.92 -0.67 -2.46
C ILE A 38 -4.87 -1.11 -3.55
N ARG A 39 -6.19 -0.90 -3.40
CA ARG A 39 -7.17 -1.29 -4.42
C ARG A 39 -6.91 -0.59 -5.75
N GLN A 40 -6.49 0.67 -5.72
CA GLN A 40 -6.12 1.40 -6.93
C GLN A 40 -4.83 0.83 -7.55
N LEU A 41 -3.83 0.52 -6.73
CA LEU A 41 -2.59 -0.11 -7.18
C LEU A 41 -2.81 -1.53 -7.74
N GLU A 42 -3.76 -2.29 -7.18
CA GLU A 42 -4.19 -3.59 -7.71
C GLU A 42 -4.87 -3.44 -9.08
N ASP A 43 -5.75 -2.45 -9.24
CA ASP A 43 -6.42 -2.13 -10.50
C ASP A 43 -5.40 -1.76 -11.60
N GLU A 44 -4.38 -0.99 -11.23
CA GLU A 44 -3.25 -0.63 -12.10
C GLU A 44 -2.24 -1.80 -12.32
N ARG A 45 -2.50 -2.99 -11.76
CA ARG A 45 -1.59 -4.17 -11.77
C ARG A 45 -0.19 -3.90 -11.22
N LEU A 46 -0.05 -2.88 -10.38
CA LEU A 46 1.21 -2.51 -9.71
C LEU A 46 1.45 -3.30 -8.43
N LEU A 47 0.39 -3.88 -7.84
CA LEU A 47 0.46 -4.67 -6.62
C LEU A 47 -0.29 -5.99 -6.83
N ALA A 48 0.39 -7.12 -6.59
CA ALA A 48 -0.25 -8.42 -6.56
C ALA A 48 -0.91 -8.60 -5.20
N ARG A 49 -2.19 -9.00 -5.18
CA ARG A 49 -2.93 -9.29 -3.96
C ARG A 49 -2.27 -10.45 -3.21
N TYR A 50 -1.49 -10.13 -2.18
CA TYR A 50 -1.10 -11.13 -1.18
C TYR A 50 -2.20 -11.19 -0.13
N HIS A 51 -2.78 -12.38 0.05
CA HIS A 51 -3.89 -12.67 0.97
C HIS A 51 -3.43 -12.83 2.41
#